data_AF-A0A1I2F768-F1
#
_entry.id   AF-A0A1I2F768-F1
#
_cell.length_a   1.000
_cell.length_b   1.000
_cell.length_c   1.000
_cell.angle_alpha   90.00
_cell.angle_beta   90.00
_cell.angle_gamma   90.00
#
_symmetry.space_group_name_H-M   'P 1'
#
loop_
_entity.id
_entity.type
_entity.pdbx_description
1 polymer ?
#
loop_
_entity_poly.entity_id
_entity_poly.type
_entity_poly.pdbx_seq_one_letter_code
_entity_poly.pdbx_strand_id
1 'polypeptide(L)' 'MRLEVVLHAKKTKKATGKRPRCIDLSNSLKVAEDSLIGIAFTDDAQTRSIAMAYGEPVPGGALVITVSSLKDVQ' A
#
# COMPACT_ATOMS: atom_id res chain seq x y z
N MET A 1 12.29 -9.94 -1.63
CA MET A 1 11.02 -9.58 -2.30
C MET A 1 10.93 -8.07 -2.42
N ARG A 2 10.19 -7.54 -3.41
CA ARG A 2 9.81 -6.13 -3.49
C ARG A 2 8.32 -5.98 -3.22
N LEU A 3 7.98 -4.97 -2.43
CA LEU A 3 6.61 -4.61 -2.07
C LEU A 3 6.30 -3.21 -2.61
N GLU A 4 5.22 -3.08 -3.37
CA GLU A 4 4.71 -1.79 -3.82
C GLU A 4 3.33 -1.57 -3.23
N VAL A 5 3.15 -0.45 -2.53
CA VAL A 5 1.94 -0.14 -1.78
C VAL A 5 1.37 1.20 -2.26
N VAL A 6 0.14 1.17 -2.76
CA VAL A 6 -0.60 2.37 -3.18
C VAL A 6 -1.82 2.56 -2.28
N LEU A 7 -1.80 3.62 -1.49
CA LEU A 7 -2.88 3.99 -0.59
C LEU A 7 -3.88 4.92 -1.29
N HIS A 8 -5.09 4.43 -1.51
CA HIS A 8 -6.20 5.20 -2.06
C HIS A 8 -7.11 5.68 -0.93
N ALA A 9 -7.15 6.99 -0.72
CA ALA A 9 -8.05 7.58 0.25
C ALA A 9 -9.52 7.30 -0.12
N LYS A 10 -10.40 7.29 0.87
CA LYS A 10 -11.84 7.19 0.63
C LYS A 10 -12.33 8.46 -0.08
N LYS A 11 -12.97 8.27 -1.24
CA LYS A 11 -13.58 9.36 -2.00
C LYS A 11 -14.71 10.00 -1.19
N THR A 12 -14.62 11.31 -0.96
CA THR A 12 -15.64 12.09 -0.26
C THR A 12 -16.71 12.59 -1.24
N LYS A 13 -17.96 12.68 -0.79
CA LYS A 13 -19.08 13.17 -1.62
C LYS A 13 -18.93 14.64 -2.05
N LYS A 14 -18.22 15.44 -1.25
CA LYS A 14 -17.88 16.83 -1.56
C LYS A 14 -16.41 16.93 -1.95
N ALA A 15 -16.14 17.50 -3.12
CA ALA A 15 -14.79 17.86 -3.53
C ALA A 15 -14.43 19.19 -2.89
N THR A 16 -13.52 19.17 -1.91
CA THR A 16 -13.07 20.37 -1.19
C THR A 16 -11.81 20.98 -1.82
N GLY A 17 -11.38 20.51 -3.00
CA GLY A 17 -10.12 20.89 -3.65
C GLY A 17 -8.85 20.42 -2.91
N LYS A 18 -9.01 19.81 -1.73
CA LYS A 18 -7.92 19.26 -0.91
C LYS A 18 -7.92 17.74 -1.02
N ARG A 19 -6.73 17.12 -0.88
CA ARG A 19 -6.65 15.67 -0.72
C ARG A 19 -7.48 15.23 0.49
N PRO A 20 -8.33 14.20 0.36
CA PRO A 20 -9.07 13.66 1.50
C PRO A 20 -8.10 13.24 2.61
N ARG A 21 -8.53 13.37 3.88
CA ARG A 21 -7.76 12.83 4.99
C ARG A 21 -7.61 11.32 4.83
N CYS A 22 -6.39 10.84 5.00
CA CYS A 22 -6.03 9.43 4.98
C CYS A 22 -5.00 9.17 6.07
N ILE A 23 -4.79 7.90 6.39
CA ILE A 23 -3.69 7.49 7.27
C ILE A 23 -2.35 7.71 6.57
N ASP A 24 -1.29 7.82 7.37
CA ASP A 24 0.07 7.93 6.84
C ASP A 24 0.51 6.66 6.12
N LEU A 25 1.40 6.84 5.14
CA LEU A 25 2.00 5.75 4.39
C LEU A 25 2.64 4.71 5.32
N SER A 26 3.40 5.12 6.33
CA SER A 26 4.03 4.19 7.30
C SER A 26 3.02 3.31 8.04
N ASN A 27 1.89 3.89 8.46
CA ASN A 27 0.83 3.12 9.13
C ASN A 27 0.17 2.13 8.16
N SER A 28 -0.04 2.53 6.90
CA SER A 28 -0.58 1.63 5.87
C SER A 28 0.40 0.50 5.50
N LEU A 29 1.70 0.76 5.50
CA LEU A 29 2.73 -0.25 5.24
C LEU A 29 2.71 -1.34 6.31
N LYS A 30 2.69 -0.93 7.58
CA LYS A 30 2.67 -1.87 8.69
C LYS A 30 1.46 -2.82 8.60
N VAL A 31 0.29 -2.27 8.29
CA VAL A 31 -0.93 -3.07 8.08
C VAL A 31 -0.77 -4.04 6.89
N ALA A 32 -0.15 -3.59 5.80
CA ALA A 32 0.12 -4.45 4.65
C ALA A 32 1.08 -5.59 5.00
N GLU A 33 2.20 -5.31 5.68
CA GLU A 33 3.18 -6.32 6.08
C GLU A 33 2.55 -7.37 7.01
N ASP A 34 1.87 -6.92 8.06
CA ASP A 34 1.18 -7.81 9.00
C ASP A 34 0.13 -8.70 8.31
N SER A 35 -0.61 -8.15 7.34
CA SER A 35 -1.69 -8.89 6.65
C SER A 35 -1.18 -9.89 5.60
N LEU A 36 0.05 -9.73 5.12
CA LEU A 36 0.62 -10.58 4.06
C LEU A 36 1.44 -11.76 4.62
N ILE A 37 1.79 -11.73 5.91
CA ILE A 37 2.44 -12.84 6.60
C ILE A 37 1.54 -14.09 6.52
N GLY A 38 2.10 -15.20 6.06
CA GLY A 38 1.37 -16.45 5.81
C GLY A 38 0.59 -16.49 4.50
N ILE A 39 0.56 -15.39 3.72
CA ILE A 39 -0.09 -15.32 2.41
C ILE A 39 0.96 -15.16 1.30
N ALA A 40 1.74 -14.08 1.34
CA ALA A 40 2.74 -13.77 0.31
C ALA A 40 4.17 -14.10 0.76
N PHE A 41 4.44 -14.11 2.06
CA PHE A 41 5.73 -14.43 2.66
C PHE A 41 5.55 -14.94 4.10
N THR A 42 6.57 -15.59 4.65
CA THR A 42 6.53 -16.15 6.01
C THR A 42 6.92 -15.13 7.07
N ASP A 43 7.77 -14.17 6.70
CA ASP A 43 8.32 -13.15 7.58
C ASP A 43 8.55 -11.85 6.78
N ASP A 44 8.21 -10.69 7.35
CA ASP A 44 8.36 -9.37 6.72
C ASP A 44 9.84 -9.03 6.45
N ALA A 45 10.79 -9.65 7.17
CA ALA A 45 12.22 -9.57 6.89
C ALA A 45 12.63 -10.09 5.50
N GLN A 46 11.74 -10.81 4.79
CA GLN A 46 11.93 -11.22 3.40
C GLN A 46 11.75 -10.06 2.40
N THR A 47 11.13 -8.96 2.82
CA THR A 47 11.00 -7.73 2.05
C THR A 47 12.33 -6.98 2.05
N ARG A 48 12.86 -6.70 0.85
CA ARG A 48 14.17 -6.02 0.68
C ARG A 48 14.06 -4.69 -0.08
N SER A 49 12.90 -4.39 -0.63
CA SER A 49 12.62 -3.16 -1.35
C SER A 49 11.16 -2.81 -1.14
N ILE A 50 10.89 -1.56 -0.77
CA ILE A 50 9.55 -1.06 -0.52
C ILE A 50 9.37 0.25 -1.30
N ALA A 51 8.30 0.33 -2.07
CA ALA A 51 7.86 1.55 -2.73
C ALA A 51 6.46 1.91 -2.23
N MET A 52 6.25 3.18 -1.89
CA MET A 52 4.98 3.65 -1.36
C MET A 52 4.51 4.90 -2.08
N ALA A 53 3.21 4.97 -2.35
CA ALA A 53 2.59 6.15 -2.94
C ALA A 53 1.15 6.35 -2.46
N TYR A 54 0.70 7.60 -2.55
CA TYR A 54 -0.73 7.90 -2.51
C TYR A 54 -1.31 7.79 -3.93
N GLY A 55 -2.39 7.04 -4.06
CA GLY A 55 -3.19 6.97 -5.29
C GLY A 55 -4.38 7.93 -5.26
N GLU A 56 -5.14 7.92 -6.36
CA GLU A 56 -6.37 8.72 -6.46
C GLU A 56 -7.46 8.21 -5.50
N PRO A 57 -8.28 9.07 -4.90
CA PRO A 57 -9.34 8.64 -4.00
C PRO A 57 -10.41 7.77 -4.69
N VAL A 58 -10.73 6.61 -4.11
CA VAL A 58 -11.72 5.66 -4.65
C VAL A 58 -12.91 5.48 -3.70
N PRO A 59 -14.10 5.06 -4.19
CA PRO A 59 -15.22 4.71 -3.32
C PRO A 59 -14.79 3.66 -2.29
N GLY A 60 -15.08 3.91 -1.01
CA GLY A 60 -14.68 3.02 0.10
C GLY A 60 -13.23 3.16 0.56
N GLY A 61 -12.34 3.68 -0.30
CA GLY A 61 -10.90 3.64 -0.06
C GLY A 61 -10.32 2.26 -0.37
N ALA A 62 -9.01 2.18 -0.60
CA ALA A 62 -8.33 0.92 -0.89
C ALA A 62 -6.85 0.98 -0.52
N LEU A 63 -6.28 -0.19 -0.27
CA LEU A 63 -4.84 -0.40 -0.21
C LEU A 63 -4.49 -1.42 -1.29
N VAL A 64 -3.79 -0.99 -2.33
CA VAL A 64 -3.36 -1.86 -3.43
C VAL A 64 -1.92 -2.28 -3.17
N ILE A 65 -1.68 -3.58 -3.25
CA ILE A 65 -0.40 -4.19 -2.92
C ILE A 65 0.06 -5.02 -4.12
N THR A 66 1.25 -4.73 -4.62
CA THR A 66 1.94 -5.56 -5.60
C THR A 66 3.15 -6.21 -4.94
N VAL A 67 3.27 -7.52 -5.10
CA VAL A 67 4.37 -8.32 -4.58
C VAL A 67 5.14 -8.90 -5.76
N SER A 68 6.46 -8.67 -5.82
CA SER A 68 7.31 -9.18 -6.91
C SER A 68 8.63 -9.76 -6.39
N SER A 69 9.19 -10.71 -7.15
CA SER A 69 10.54 -11.19 -6.92
C SER A 69 11.54 -10.12 -7.33
N LEU A 70 12.66 -10.02 -6.60
CA LEU A 70 13.75 -9.11 -6.98
C LEU A 70 14.46 -9.54 -8.26
N LYS A 71 14.28 -10.80 -8.69
CA LYS A 71 14.83 -11.31 -9.94
C LYS A 71 14.05 -10.85 -11.18
N ASP A 72 12.79 -10.44 -10.99
CA ASP A 72 11.87 -10.05 -12.06
C ASP A 72 11.92 -8.54 -12.37
N VAL A 73 12.77 -7.79 -11.65
CA VAL A 73 13.01 -6.36 -11.84
C VAL A 73 14.40 -6.20 -12.47
N GLN A 74 14.48 -6.46 -13.77
CA GLN A 74 15.66 -6.12 -14.60
C GLN A 74 15.38 -4.86 -15.41
#